data_AF-A0A024QIC5-F1
#
_entry.id   AF-A0A024QIC5-F1
#
_cell.length_a   1.000
_cell.length_b   1.000
_cell.length_c   1.000
_cell.angle_alpha   90.00
_cell.angle_beta   90.00
_cell.angle_gamma   90.00
#
_symmetry.space_group_name_H-M   'P 1'
#
loop_
_entity.id
_entity.type
_entity.pdbx_description
1 polymer ?
#
loop_
_entity_poly.entity_id
_entity_poly.type
_entity_poly.pdbx_seq_one_letter_code
_entity_poly.pdbx_strand_id
1 'polypeptide(L)'
;MINSRKTLRTCEQEHKPKNGFLSLLSAPARRALENNNITSLQQLSQYSEAEILQFHGIGPSSIPKLKQSLEENGLSFKKVESK
;
A
#
# COMPACT_ATOMS: atom_id res chain seq x y z
N MET A 1 14.65 -11.46 36.26
CA MET A 1 14.01 -10.31 35.58
C MET A 1 14.00 -10.60 34.08
N ILE A 2 12.83 -10.57 33.46
CA ILE A 2 12.61 -10.81 32.03
C ILE A 2 13.40 -9.81 31.17
N ASN A 3 14.49 -10.26 30.53
CA ASN A 3 15.15 -9.46 29.52
C ASN A 3 14.25 -9.39 28.29
N SER A 4 13.59 -8.25 28.15
CA SER A 4 12.71 -7.85 27.07
C SER A 4 13.20 -8.36 25.72
N ARG A 5 12.35 -9.17 25.06
CA ARG A 5 12.44 -9.53 23.64
C ARG A 5 12.49 -8.25 22.80
N LYS A 6 13.69 -7.68 22.65
CA LYS A 6 13.97 -6.74 21.57
C LYS A 6 14.18 -7.57 20.32
N THR A 7 13.08 -8.07 19.76
CA THR A 7 13.05 -8.47 18.36
C THR A 7 13.25 -7.19 17.56
N LEU A 8 14.51 -6.88 17.27
CA LEU A 8 14.85 -6.03 16.15
C LEU A 8 14.33 -6.75 14.90
N ARG A 9 13.09 -6.44 14.52
CA ARG A 9 12.61 -6.68 13.16
C ARG A 9 13.10 -5.47 12.36
N THR A 10 14.39 -5.43 12.08
CA THR A 10 14.97 -4.48 11.15
C THR A 10 14.37 -4.77 9.78
N CYS A 11 13.43 -3.92 9.38
CA CYS A 11 13.32 -3.55 7.97
C CYS A 11 13.81 -2.10 7.89
N GLU A 12 15.12 -1.96 8.03
CA GLU A 12 15.84 -0.80 7.52
C GLU A 12 15.87 -0.94 6.01
N GLN A 13 15.25 -0.01 5.29
CA GLN A 13 15.96 0.91 4.41
C GLN A 13 14.98 1.78 3.62
N GLU A 14 14.93 3.04 4.05
CA GLU A 14 15.25 4.18 3.18
C GLU A 14 14.57 4.21 1.80
N HIS A 15 13.24 4.35 1.77
CA HIS A 15 12.59 5.03 0.66
C HIS A 15 11.51 5.96 1.23
N LYS A 16 11.88 7.21 1.50
CA LYS A 16 10.90 8.28 1.62
C LYS A 16 10.29 8.49 0.24
N PRO A 17 8.97 8.30 0.13
CA PRO A 17 8.15 9.44 -0.21
C PRO A 17 7.33 9.77 1.03
N LYS A 18 7.83 10.74 1.79
CA LYS A 18 6.95 11.55 2.62
C LYS A 18 6.03 12.26 1.63
N ASN A 19 4.76 11.86 1.61
CA ASN A 19 3.61 12.55 1.01
C ASN A 19 3.06 11.90 -0.28
N GLY A 20 1.75 11.66 -0.30
CA GLY A 20 0.99 11.04 -1.38
C GLY A 20 -0.21 10.24 -0.86
N PHE A 21 -0.75 9.35 -1.70
CA PHE A 21 -1.89 8.47 -1.40
C PHE A 21 -1.72 7.61 -0.13
N LEU A 22 -0.47 7.31 0.28
CA LEU A 22 -0.16 6.60 1.52
C LEU A 22 -0.60 7.37 2.78
N SER A 23 -0.70 8.70 2.71
CA SER A 23 -1.19 9.53 3.83
C SER A 23 -2.70 9.45 4.02
N LEU A 24 -3.45 8.98 3.01
CA LEU A 24 -4.90 8.81 3.07
C LEU A 24 -5.31 7.49 3.75
N LEU A 25 -4.31 6.62 3.97
CA LEU A 25 -4.46 5.26 4.48
C LEU A 25 -4.11 5.16 5.96
N SER A 26 -4.67 4.14 6.62
CA SER A 26 -4.33 3.80 7.99
C SER A 26 -2.92 3.20 8.08
N ALA A 27 -2.32 3.24 9.28
CA ALA A 27 -1.01 2.63 9.54
C ALA A 27 -0.84 1.18 9.03
N PRO A 28 -1.82 0.25 9.19
CA PRO A 28 -1.70 -1.10 8.63
C PRO A 28 -1.78 -1.13 7.10
N ALA A 29 -2.66 -0.34 6.47
CA ALA A 29 -2.79 -0.28 5.01
C ALA A 29 -1.51 0.27 4.34
N ARG A 30 -0.94 1.35 4.91
CA ARG A 30 0.34 1.91 4.44
C ARG A 30 1.46 0.88 4.53
N ARG A 31 1.59 0.19 5.67
CA ARG A 31 2.60 -0.86 5.85
C ARG A 31 2.41 -2.01 4.88
N ALA A 32 1.18 -2.39 4.56
CA ALA A 32 0.89 -3.44 3.59
C ALA A 32 1.42 -3.08 2.20
N LEU A 33 1.24 -1.83 1.76
CA LEU A 33 1.77 -1.33 0.49
C LEU A 33 3.29 -1.22 0.49
N GLU A 34 3.86 -0.63 1.55
CA GLU A 34 5.32 -0.52 1.74
C GLU A 34 6.00 -1.89 1.70
N ASN A 35 5.43 -2.91 2.35
CA ASN A 35 5.94 -4.29 2.32
C ASN A 35 5.91 -4.92 0.92
N ASN A 36 4.99 -4.48 0.05
CA ASN A 36 4.91 -4.89 -1.35
C ASN A 36 5.73 -3.96 -2.28
N ASN A 37 6.55 -3.07 -1.73
CA ASN A 37 7.31 -2.05 -2.45
C ASN A 37 6.43 -1.06 -3.26
N ILE A 38 5.15 -0.91 -2.91
CA ILE A 38 4.22 0.01 -3.55
C ILE A 38 4.32 1.36 -2.86
N THR A 39 5.20 2.22 -3.38
CA THR A 39 5.47 3.55 -2.83
C THR A 39 5.00 4.68 -3.75
N SER A 40 4.58 4.34 -4.96
CA SER A 40 4.13 5.28 -6.00
C SER A 40 2.81 4.85 -6.63
N LEU A 41 2.09 5.81 -7.23
CA LEU A 41 0.84 5.53 -7.94
C LEU A 41 1.08 4.70 -9.21
N GLN A 42 2.23 4.85 -9.88
CA GLN A 42 2.56 3.97 -11.01
C GLN A 42 2.65 2.51 -10.58
N GLN A 43 3.36 2.22 -9.48
CA GLN A 43 3.41 0.85 -8.95
C GLN A 43 2.03 0.36 -8.56
N LEU A 44 1.24 1.21 -7.87
CA LEU A 44 -0.14 0.88 -7.50
C LEU A 44 -1.00 0.54 -8.74
N SER A 45 -0.84 1.27 -9.85
CA SER A 45 -1.56 1.05 -11.11
C SER A 45 -1.24 -0.30 -11.78
N GLN A 46 -0.12 -0.93 -11.42
CA GLN A 46 0.23 -2.27 -11.91
C GLN A 46 -0.57 -3.38 -11.23
N TYR A 47 -1.20 -3.08 -10.10
CA TYR A 47 -2.04 -4.02 -9.36
C TYR A 47 -3.53 -3.77 -9.67
N SER A 48 -4.32 -4.82 -9.55
CA SER A 48 -5.77 -4.75 -9.61
C SER A 48 -6.39 -4.48 -8.24
N GLU A 49 -7.63 -3.99 -8.22
CA GLU A 49 -8.39 -3.79 -6.97
C GLU A 49 -8.45 -5.06 -6.12
N ALA A 50 -8.61 -6.22 -6.77
CA ALA A 50 -8.66 -7.52 -6.12
C ALA A 50 -7.33 -7.91 -5.46
N GLU A 51 -6.19 -7.67 -6.12
CA GLU A 51 -4.86 -7.91 -5.53
C GLU A 51 -4.62 -6.99 -4.33
N ILE A 52 -5.02 -5.72 -4.46
CA ILE A 52 -4.90 -4.74 -3.39
C ILE A 52 -5.76 -5.13 -2.17
N LEU A 53 -6.96 -5.68 -2.40
CA LEU A 53 -7.84 -6.23 -1.36
C LEU A 53 -7.24 -7.47 -0.66
N GLN A 54 -6.36 -8.22 -1.33
CA GLN A 54 -5.67 -9.36 -0.70
C GLN A 54 -4.54 -8.91 0.23
N PHE A 55 -4.09 -7.66 0.15
CA PHE A 55 -3.01 -7.16 1.01
C PHE A 55 -3.48 -6.98 2.45
N HIS A 56 -2.75 -7.63 3.36
CA HIS A 56 -3.09 -7.71 4.77
C HIS A 56 -3.05 -6.33 5.45
N GLY A 57 -4.22 -5.73 5.63
CA GLY A 57 -4.38 -4.40 6.24
C GLY A 57 -5.09 -3.37 5.37
N ILE A 58 -5.34 -3.69 4.09
CA ILE A 58 -6.17 -2.87 3.20
C ILE A 58 -7.59 -3.43 3.22
N GLY A 59 -8.53 -2.61 3.69
CA GLY A 59 -9.94 -2.95 3.67
C GLY A 59 -10.67 -2.39 2.44
N PRO A 60 -11.90 -2.85 2.17
CA PRO A 60 -12.75 -2.33 1.08
C PRO A 60 -12.98 -0.82 1.19
N SER A 61 -12.94 -0.25 2.40
CA SER A 61 -13.04 1.21 2.64
C SER A 61 -11.82 2.00 2.16
N SER A 62 -10.68 1.34 1.91
CA SER A 62 -9.45 1.97 1.41
C SER A 62 -9.36 1.98 -0.11
N ILE A 63 -10.03 1.04 -0.79
CA ILE A 63 -10.10 0.97 -2.26
C ILE A 63 -10.58 2.28 -2.91
N PRO A 64 -11.71 2.90 -2.51
CA PRO A 64 -12.18 4.12 -3.15
C PRO A 64 -11.19 5.27 -3.00
N LYS A 65 -10.45 5.35 -1.88
CA LYS A 65 -9.42 6.38 -1.65
C LYS A 65 -8.22 6.21 -2.58
N LEU A 66 -7.80 4.96 -2.77
CA LEU A 66 -6.73 4.60 -3.70
C LEU A 66 -7.13 4.87 -5.14
N LYS A 67 -8.37 4.48 -5.51
CA LYS A 67 -8.95 4.74 -6.82
C LYS A 67 -8.97 6.23 -7.13
N GLN A 68 -9.50 7.04 -6.21
CA GLN A 68 -9.53 8.48 -6.34
C GLN A 68 -8.12 9.06 -6.53
N SER A 69 -7.14 8.59 -5.75
CA SER A 69 -5.75 9.06 -5.88
C SER A 69 -5.13 8.72 -7.25
N LEU A 70 -5.48 7.56 -7.81
CA LEU A 70 -5.08 7.17 -9.16
C LEU A 70 -5.77 8.05 -10.20
N GLU A 71 -7.08 8.23 -10.11
CA GLU A 71 -7.88 9.04 -11.04
C GLU A 71 -7.43 10.51 -11.05
N GLU A 72 -7.11 11.08 -9.90
CA GLU A 72 -6.53 12.43 -9.76
C GLU A 72 -5.20 12.59 -10.52
N ASN A 73 -4.48 11.49 -10.74
CA ASN A 73 -3.24 11.45 -11.50
C ASN A 73 -3.42 10.90 -12.92
N GLY A 74 -4.65 10.69 -13.38
CA GLY A 74 -4.96 10.09 -14.68
C GLY A 74 -4.55 8.61 -14.80
N LEU A 75 -4.33 7.95 -13.67
CA LEU A 75 -4.02 6.53 -13.58
C LEU A 75 -5.27 5.74 -13.19
N SER A 76 -5.22 4.43 -13.37
CA SER A 76 -6.29 3.51 -12.97
C SER A 76 -5.68 2.18 -12.55
N PHE A 77 -6.45 1.39 -11.78
CA PHE A 77 -6.02 0.04 -11.44
C PHE A 77 -5.91 -0.82 -12.69
N LYS A 78 -5.00 -1.80 -12.64
CA LYS A 78 -4.89 -2.80 -13.69
C LYS A 78 -6.23 -3.53 -13.82
N LYS A 79 -6.81 -3.50 -15.03
CA LYS A 79 -7.95 -4.35 -15.36
C LYS A 79 -7.50 -5.79 -15.28
N VAL A 80 -8.12 -6.58 -14.40
CA VAL A 80 -8.05 -8.04 -14.47
C VAL A 80 -8.88 -8.44 -15.69
N GLU A 81 -8.23 -8.48 -16.85
CA GLU A 81 -8.78 -9.15 -18.02
C GLU A 81 -8.73 -10.65 -17.72
N SER A 82 -9.86 -11.17 -17.22
CA SER A 82 -10.14 -12.60 -17.22
C SER A 82 -10.25 -13.03 -18.68
N LYS A 83 -9.22 -13.72 -19.17
CA LYS A 83 -9.28 -14.48 -20.42
C LYS A 83 -9.72 -15.90 -20.14
#